data_AF-A0A6M1YKK9-F1
#
_entry.id   AF-A0A6M1YKK9-F1
#
_cell.length_a   1.000
_cell.length_b   1.000
_cell.length_c   1.000
_cell.angle_alpha   90.00
_cell.angle_beta   90.00
_cell.angle_gamma   90.00
#
_symmetry.space_group_name_H-M   'P 1'
#
loop_
_entity.id
_entity.type
_entity.pdbx_description
1 polymer ?
#
loop_
_entity_poly.entity_id
_entity_poly.type
_entity_poly.pdbx_seq_one_letter_code
_entity_poly.pdbx_strand_id
1 'polypeptide(L)' 'MAKSGLKKELGFFTLLSIGVGGILGSGIFGMPAIMAAVAGPALILAILISGIITFFLGIAYAELGSA' A
#
# COMPACT_ATOMS: atom_id res chain seq x y z
N MET A 1 13.90 18.06 -29.89
CA MET A 1 13.60 16.90 -29.02
C MET A 1 12.13 16.98 -28.63
N ALA A 2 11.27 16.26 -29.35
CA ALA A 2 9.83 16.32 -29.11
C ALA A 2 9.52 15.67 -27.75
N LYS A 3 8.94 16.45 -26.83
CA LYS A 3 8.48 15.95 -25.53
C LYS A 3 7.24 15.10 -25.79
N SER A 4 7.39 13.79 -25.93
CA SER A 4 6.26 12.86 -25.96
C SER A 4 5.61 12.87 -24.57
N GLY A 5 4.66 13.77 -24.37
CA GLY A 5 3.89 13.83 -23.12
C GLY A 5 2.95 12.65 -23.06
N LEU A 6 3.02 11.85 -21.99
CA LEU A 6 2.00 10.84 -21.72
C LEU A 6 0.64 11.54 -21.59
N LYS A 7 -0.40 10.94 -22.17
CA LYS A 7 -1.77 11.38 -21.94
C LYS A 7 -2.16 11.07 -20.49
N LYS A 8 -2.64 12.08 -19.75
CA LYS A 8 -3.24 11.89 -18.42
C LYS A 8 -4.62 11.25 -18.57
N GLU A 9 -4.66 9.93 -18.73
CA GLU A 9 -5.91 9.15 -18.83
C GLU A 9 -6.16 8.26 -17.59
N LEU A 10 -5.22 8.23 -16.65
CA LEU A 10 -5.35 7.48 -15.40
C LEU A 10 -6.39 8.14 -14.49
N GLY A 11 -7.57 7.54 -14.45
CA GLY A 11 -8.65 7.89 -13.53
C GLY A 11 -8.45 7.31 -12.13
N PHE A 12 -9.32 7.72 -11.20
CA PHE A 12 -9.27 7.33 -9.79
C PHE A 12 -9.21 5.81 -9.59
N PHE A 13 -10.11 5.05 -10.22
CA PHE A 13 -10.16 3.60 -10.04
C PHE A 13 -8.92 2.89 -10.59
N THR A 14 -8.38 3.34 -11.72
CA THR A 14 -7.14 2.78 -12.27
C THR A 14 -5.96 3.05 -11.33
N LEU A 15 -5.84 4.27 -10.79
CA LEU A 15 -4.81 4.61 -9.81
C LEU A 15 -4.95 3.79 -8.52
N LEU A 16 -6.17 3.63 -8.01
CA LEU A 16 -6.44 2.82 -6.83
C LEU A 16 -6.05 1.35 -7.07
N SER A 17 -6.45 0.77 -8.20
CA SER A 17 -6.09 -0.61 -8.53
C SER A 17 -4.59 -0.81 -8.68
N ILE A 18 -3.88 0.16 -9.27
CA ILE A 18 -2.41 0.14 -9.35
C ILE A 18 -1.80 0.20 -7.95
N GLY A 19 -2.28 1.08 -7.08
CA GLY A 19 -1.79 1.19 -5.71
C GLY A 19 -2.01 -0.08 -4.90
N VAL A 20 -3.23 -0.60 -4.89
CA VAL A 20 -3.59 -1.84 -4.18
C VAL A 20 -2.79 -3.03 -4.73
N GLY A 21 -2.72 -3.17 -6.06
CA GLY A 21 -1.98 -4.25 -6.72
C GLY A 21 -0.47 -4.17 -6.47
N GLY A 22 0.08 -2.95 -6.37
CA GLY A 22 1.50 -2.75 -6.04
C GLY A 22 1.85 -3.11 -4.60
N ILE A 23 0.92 -2.97 -3.66
CA ILE A 23 1.13 -3.27 -2.24
C ILE A 23 0.93 -4.77 -1.94
N LEU A 24 -0.09 -5.42 -2.51
CA LEU A 24 -0.47 -6.81 -2.21
C LEU A 24 0.41 -7.89 -2.89
N GLY A 25 1.70 -7.61 -3.13
CA GLY A 25 2.61 -8.54 -3.82
C GLY A 25 2.76 -9.91 -3.15
N SER A 26 3.64 -10.77 -3.68
CA SER A 26 3.80 -12.17 -3.22
C SER A 26 4.12 -12.35 -1.73
N GLY A 27 4.65 -11.30 -1.07
CA GLY A 27 4.96 -11.31 0.36
C GLY A 27 3.76 -11.58 1.27
N ILE A 28 2.54 -11.17 0.88
CA ILE A 28 1.32 -11.37 1.70
C ILE A 28 1.00 -12.85 1.93
N PHE A 29 1.41 -13.75 1.02
CA PHE A 29 1.08 -15.17 1.11
C PHE A 29 2.07 -15.98 1.96
N GLY A 30 3.29 -15.47 2.19
CA GLY A 30 4.35 -16.19 2.90
C GLY A 30 4.82 -15.51 4.19
N MET A 31 4.93 -14.18 4.19
CA MET A 31 5.46 -13.45 5.34
C MET A 31 4.60 -13.57 6.61
N PRO A 32 3.25 -13.60 6.54
CA PRO A 32 2.44 -13.76 7.74
C PRO A 32 2.73 -15.05 8.51
N ALA A 33 3.11 -16.15 7.83
CA ALA A 33 3.48 -17.40 8.50
C ALA A 33 4.76 -17.24 9.34
N ILE A 34 5.75 -16.54 8.79
CA ILE A 34 7.01 -16.24 9.49
C ILE A 34 6.72 -15.30 10.68
N MET A 35 5.90 -14.27 10.48
CA MET A 35 5.50 -13.36 11.56
C MET A 35 4.66 -14.07 12.64
N ALA A 36 3.81 -15.02 12.26
CA ALA A 36 3.03 -15.82 13.19
C ALA A 36 3.91 -16.73 14.05
N ALA A 37 5.01 -17.26 13.51
CA ALA A 37 5.97 -18.04 14.29
C ALA A 37 6.65 -17.21 15.40
N VAL A 38 6.76 -15.88 15.22
CA VAL A 38 7.35 -14.97 16.21
C VAL A 38 6.29 -14.39 17.15
N ALA A 39 5.20 -13.86 16.61
CA ALA A 39 4.17 -13.14 17.36
C ALA A 39 3.04 -14.05 17.89
N GLY A 40 2.91 -15.27 17.36
CA GLY A 40 1.83 -16.20 17.72
C GLY A 40 0.44 -15.59 17.47
N PRO A 41 -0.53 -15.85 18.35
CA PRO A 41 -1.89 -15.28 18.24
C PRO A 41 -1.93 -13.75 18.25
N ALA A 42 -0.90 -13.09 18.80
CA ALA A 42 -0.83 -11.63 18.86
C ALA A 42 -0.53 -10.98 17.49
N LEU A 43 -0.23 -11.76 16.45
CA LEU A 43 -0.01 -11.25 15.09
C LEU A 43 -1.16 -10.36 14.60
N ILE A 44 -2.40 -10.72 14.93
CA ILE A 44 -3.59 -9.95 14.51
C ILE A 44 -3.54 -8.52 15.10
N LEU A 45 -3.10 -8.38 16.35
CA LEU A 45 -2.93 -7.08 16.99
C LEU A 45 -1.81 -6.28 16.32
N ALA A 46 -0.68 -6.93 15.99
CA ALA A 46 0.42 -6.28 15.29
C ALA A 46 0.01 -5.78 13.90
N ILE A 47 -0.76 -6.58 13.14
CA ILE A 47 -1.29 -6.19 11.84
C ILE A 47 -2.27 -5.02 11.97
N LEU A 48 -3.17 -5.04 12.96
CA LEU A 48 -4.11 -3.94 13.20
C LEU A 48 -3.40 -2.62 13.50
N ILE A 49 -2.42 -2.65 14.41
CA ILE A 49 -1.64 -1.46 14.77
C ILE A 49 -0.86 -0.95 13.54
N SER A 50 -0.22 -1.85 12.80
CA SER A 50 0.48 -1.47 11.56
C SER A 50 -0.48 -0.87 10.53
N GLY A 51 -1.70 -1.39 10.40
CA GLY A 51 -2.72 -0.84 9.52
C GLY A 51 -3.12 0.58 9.88
N ILE A 52 -3.30 0.87 11.17
CA ILE A 52 -3.60 2.22 11.65
C ILE A 52 -2.46 3.19 11.35
N ILE A 53 -1.22 2.79 11.61
CA ILE A 53 -0.03 3.61 11.33
C ILE A 53 0.07 3.91 9.84
N THR A 54 -0.05 2.88 8.99
CA THR A 54 0.01 3.03 7.53
C THR A 54 -1.15 3.86 6.98
N PHE A 55 -2.32 3.83 7.61
CA PHE A 55 -3.45 4.67 7.21
C PHE A 55 -3.13 6.16 7.37
N PHE A 56 -2.59 6.56 8.53
CA PHE A 56 -2.15 7.96 8.74
C PHE A 56 -1.01 8.34 7.80
N LEU A 57 -0.08 7.43 7.56
CA LEU A 57 0.98 7.62 6.57
C LEU A 57 0.40 7.86 5.17
N GLY A 58 -0.59 7.08 4.77
CA GLY A 58 -1.28 7.22 3.49
C GLY A 58 -1.94 8.59 3.31
N ILE A 59 -2.55 9.13 4.37
CA ILE A 59 -3.12 10.49 4.36
C ILE A 59 -2.01 11.54 4.18
N ALA A 60 -0.89 11.42 4.90
CA ALA A 60 0.23 12.35 4.76
C ALA A 60 0.80 12.35 3.32
N TYR A 61 0.90 11.17 2.69
CA TYR A 61 1.28 11.06 1.28
C TYR A 61 0.24 11.63 0.32
N ALA A 62 -1.05 11.48 0.62
CA ALA A 62 -2.13 12.07 -0.17
C ALA A 62 -2.05 13.61 -0.17
N GLU A 63 -1.79 14.22 0.99
CA GLU A 63 -1.59 15.66 1.12
C GLU A 63 -0.36 16.13 0.33
N LEU A 64 0.77 15.42 0.45
CA LEU A 64 1.99 15.71 -0.30
C LEU A 64 1.80 15.61 -1.82
N GLY A 65 1.01 14.64 -2.29
CA GLY A 65 0.73 14.44 -3.72
C GLY A 65 -0.37 15.34 -4.29
N SER A 66 -1.11 16.05 -3.43
CA SER A 66 -2.14 17.01 -3.83
C SER A 66 -1.59 18.42 -4.09
N ALA A 67 -0.34 18.69 -3.72
CA ALA A 67 0.38 19.94 -4.00
C ALA A 67 1.01 19.94 -5.41
#